data_AF-A0A9P7FI96-F1
#
_entry.id   AF-A0A9P7FI96-F1
#
_cell.length_a   1.000
_cell.length_b   1.000
_cell.length_c   1.000
_cell.angle_alpha   90.00
_cell.angle_beta   90.00
_cell.angle_gamma   90.00
#
_symmetry.space_group_name_H-M   'P 1'
#
loop_
_entity.id
_entity.type
_entity.pdbx_description
1 polymer ?
#
loop_
_entity_poly.entity_id
_entity_poly.type
_entity_poly.pdbx_seq_one_letter_code
_entity_poly.pdbx_strand_id
1 'polypeptide(L)'
;MAAIRDGQCRLVRRLNSRPAWRQVITSTRPMACRGFSSTAPPHSTVGGVRVSKLFTALLALGIGATGLGLYEFYTSFTLWPEQVRGDLRAGIKARNQGDLSLSERYITRAFQTALSLPYQTFAPYPYLKLSGLASLLSEVASDRHSREALQIAWELGAGPSEQHSPLPDAEKTPSAVVEGAPGWSYYILCKEERLRRVALAYKLGQMASERDLDEEEKWLIWAVEEVLRLSGLGMTNANSDTNIKAQDNTGSSALEDLELPSWMSKADLGAPLEALGALYAKKGRIEYAMPLYLQAISLLLPPKENNVSIEDRCRAAQLMNNLSELIMRRPPTPEVRAQAEAWARQALGIIERAQAQPKSSQWFGWGQPADDGREVCEQALGVVLFNLGSLREMSSDLDGAKKLFEKSAEQCSKMGIREGVVEAQEALRRVEKMKKVG
;
A
#
# COMPACT_ATOMS: atom_id res chain seq x y z
N MET A 1 -15.62 24.43 49.89
CA MET A 1 -14.47 24.24 50.80
C MET A 1 -13.48 23.33 50.12
N ALA A 2 -12.46 23.93 49.52
CA ALA A 2 -11.37 23.27 48.80
C ALA A 2 -10.29 22.76 49.76
N ALA A 3 -9.60 21.67 49.40
CA ALA A 3 -8.19 21.33 49.65
C ALA A 3 -7.99 19.80 49.51
N ILE A 4 -6.87 19.18 49.07
CA ILE A 4 -5.53 19.56 48.61
C ILE A 4 -4.82 18.24 48.15
N ARG A 5 -3.83 18.36 47.23
CA ARG A 5 -2.61 17.52 46.97
C ARG A 5 -2.56 16.34 45.97
N ASP A 6 -1.73 16.57 44.95
CA ASP A 6 -0.49 15.87 44.54
C ASP A 6 -0.40 14.34 44.37
N GLY A 7 0.10 13.94 43.20
CA GLY A 7 1.39 13.22 43.15
C GLY A 7 1.46 11.79 42.60
N GLN A 8 2.11 11.66 41.44
CA GLN A 8 2.99 10.56 41.00
C GLN A 8 2.45 9.19 40.50
N CYS A 9 2.58 9.00 39.18
CA CYS A 9 3.40 8.00 38.48
C CYS A 9 3.86 6.71 39.22
N ARG A 10 3.43 5.52 38.75
CA ARG A 10 4.32 4.36 38.44
C ARG A 10 3.59 3.15 37.84
N LEU A 11 4.22 2.63 36.77
CA LEU A 11 4.42 1.22 36.37
C LEU A 11 3.29 0.19 36.57
N VAL A 12 2.83 -0.41 35.46
CA VAL A 12 2.39 -1.81 35.46
C VAL A 12 3.08 -2.59 34.34
N ARG A 13 3.75 -3.66 34.76
CA ARG A 13 4.53 -4.62 33.98
C ARG A 13 3.65 -5.46 33.04
N ARG A 14 4.22 -5.79 31.88
CA ARG A 14 3.81 -6.88 30.99
C ARG A 14 3.86 -8.23 31.72
N LEU A 15 2.79 -9.01 31.61
CA LEU A 15 2.76 -10.44 31.93
C LEU A 15 2.56 -11.24 30.64
N ASN A 16 3.64 -11.90 30.21
CA ASN A 16 3.63 -12.94 29.20
C ASN A 16 3.04 -14.22 29.80
N SER A 17 2.02 -14.78 29.16
CA SER A 17 1.50 -16.10 29.49
C SER A 17 1.74 -17.03 28.29
N ARG A 18 2.67 -17.97 28.44
CA ARG A 18 2.81 -19.15 27.56
C ARG A 18 2.09 -20.32 28.23
N PRO A 19 1.39 -21.19 27.50
CA PRO A 19 1.04 -22.50 28.04
C PRO A 19 2.15 -23.52 27.77
N ALA A 20 2.45 -24.28 28.82
CA ALA A 20 3.30 -25.46 28.83
C ALA A 20 2.47 -26.70 28.48
N TRP A 21 3.08 -27.65 27.77
CA TRP A 21 2.67 -29.05 27.78
C TRP A 21 3.84 -29.90 28.22
N ARG A 22 3.61 -30.73 29.24
CA ARG A 22 4.55 -31.67 29.86
C ARG A 22 4.00 -33.09 29.75
N GLN A 23 4.93 -34.01 29.45
CA GLN A 23 5.02 -35.44 29.86
C GLN A 23 4.05 -36.42 29.16
N VAL A 24 4.38 -37.70 28.89
CA VAL A 24 4.94 -38.74 29.78
C VAL A 24 5.57 -39.92 28.96
N ILE A 25 6.84 -40.24 29.25
CA ILE A 25 7.46 -41.55 29.62
C ILE A 25 6.94 -42.87 28.99
N THR A 26 7.86 -43.69 28.47
CA THR A 26 8.06 -45.10 28.88
C THR A 26 9.46 -45.61 28.51
N SER A 27 10.00 -46.43 29.42
CA SER A 27 11.32 -47.06 29.46
C SER A 27 11.11 -48.57 29.35
N THR A 28 11.94 -49.27 28.57
CA THR A 28 12.30 -50.67 28.84
C THR A 28 13.66 -51.04 28.23
N ARG A 29 14.33 -51.94 28.93
CA ARG A 29 15.74 -52.37 28.91
C ARG A 29 16.17 -53.28 27.73
N PRO A 30 17.49 -53.59 27.60
CA PRO A 30 18.07 -54.34 26.49
C PRO A 30 18.27 -55.84 26.78
N MET A 31 18.37 -56.68 25.74
CA MET A 31 19.12 -57.94 25.78
C MET A 31 19.44 -58.47 24.38
N ALA A 32 20.56 -59.17 24.28
CA ALA A 32 21.27 -59.54 23.07
C ALA A 32 20.95 -60.94 22.51
N CYS A 33 21.45 -61.16 21.29
CA CYS A 33 22.05 -62.38 20.72
C CYS A 33 21.31 -63.20 19.65
N ARG A 34 22.11 -63.41 18.59
CA ARG A 34 22.22 -64.52 17.61
C ARG A 34 21.40 -64.44 16.32
N GLY A 35 22.16 -64.51 15.22
CA GLY A 35 21.68 -64.47 13.85
C GLY A 35 21.46 -65.84 13.23
N PHE A 36 21.06 -65.83 11.95
CA PHE A 36 21.45 -66.80 10.93
C PHE A 36 21.14 -66.19 9.55
N SER A 37 21.91 -66.66 8.58
CA SER A 37 22.16 -66.11 7.24
C SER A 37 21.07 -66.35 6.18
N SER A 38 21.24 -65.62 5.07
CA SER A 38 20.80 -65.94 3.69
C SER A 38 19.29 -65.74 3.43
N THR A 39 18.85 -64.94 2.47
CA THR A 39 19.14 -65.02 1.03
C THR A 39 18.82 -63.70 0.33
N ALA A 40 19.67 -63.26 -0.60
CA ALA A 40 19.27 -62.36 -1.68
C ALA A 40 18.58 -63.19 -2.78
N PRO A 41 17.52 -62.68 -3.45
CA PRO A 41 17.72 -62.08 -4.79
C PRO A 41 16.61 -61.05 -5.17
N PRO A 42 16.51 -60.60 -6.43
CA PRO A 42 17.50 -59.95 -7.27
C PRO A 42 17.17 -58.46 -7.47
N HIS A 43 18.17 -57.71 -7.95
CA HIS A 43 18.05 -56.31 -8.32
C HIS A 43 17.01 -56.08 -9.44
N SER A 44 15.99 -55.27 -9.15
CA SER A 44 15.30 -54.44 -10.15
C SER A 44 15.77 -52.99 -9.95
N THR A 45 16.73 -52.58 -10.78
CA THR A 45 17.23 -51.21 -10.83
C THR A 45 16.18 -50.30 -11.47
N VAL A 46 15.33 -49.69 -10.66
CA VAL A 46 14.71 -48.42 -11.00
C VAL A 46 15.70 -47.34 -10.56
N GLY A 47 16.17 -46.52 -11.50
CA GLY A 47 17.21 -45.51 -11.29
C GLY A 47 16.80 -44.44 -10.28
N GLY A 48 16.96 -44.73 -8.99
CA GLY A 48 16.85 -43.76 -7.91
C GLY A 48 18.05 -42.83 -7.93
N VAL A 49 17.81 -41.53 -7.92
CA VAL A 49 18.86 -40.52 -7.70
C VAL A 49 19.55 -40.88 -6.39
N ARG A 50 20.85 -41.19 -6.44
CA ARG A 50 21.63 -41.48 -5.23
C ARG A 50 21.48 -40.30 -4.28
N VAL A 51 20.90 -40.53 -3.11
CA VAL A 51 20.59 -39.51 -2.08
C VAL A 51 21.79 -38.58 -1.85
N SER A 52 23.02 -39.11 -1.86
CA SER A 52 24.25 -38.32 -1.77
C SER A 52 24.41 -37.26 -2.88
N LYS A 53 24.09 -37.56 -4.14
CA LYS A 53 24.16 -36.59 -5.25
C LYS A 53 23.11 -35.48 -5.10
N LEU A 54 21.92 -35.82 -4.59
CA LEU A 54 20.87 -34.85 -4.30
C LEU A 54 21.30 -33.90 -3.18
N PHE A 55 21.88 -34.43 -2.09
CA PHE A 55 22.42 -33.61 -0.99
C PHE A 55 23.54 -32.69 -1.43
N THR A 56 24.50 -33.18 -2.24
CA THR A 56 25.57 -32.32 -2.78
C THR A 56 25.01 -31.23 -3.70
N ALA A 57 24.02 -31.54 -4.54
CA ALA A 57 23.37 -30.56 -5.39
C ALA A 57 22.61 -29.50 -4.58
N LEU A 58 21.88 -29.90 -3.52
CA LEU A 58 21.19 -28.99 -2.61
C LEU A 58 22.16 -28.12 -1.81
N LEU A 59 23.29 -28.67 -1.36
CA LEU A 59 24.33 -27.91 -0.66
C LEU A 59 24.98 -26.89 -1.59
N ALA A 60 25.32 -27.29 -2.83
CA ALA A 60 25.88 -26.39 -3.84
C ALA A 60 24.89 -25.28 -4.22
N LEU A 61 23.61 -25.61 -4.38
CA LEU A 61 22.54 -24.62 -4.58
C LEU A 61 22.40 -23.68 -3.37
N GLY A 62 22.43 -24.22 -2.15
CA GLY A 62 22.33 -23.40 -0.93
C GLY A 62 23.49 -22.43 -0.77
N ILE A 63 24.73 -22.88 -1.02
CA ILE A 63 25.92 -22.02 -1.02
C ILE A 63 25.83 -20.99 -2.15
N GLY A 64 25.43 -21.40 -3.36
CA GLY A 64 25.27 -20.51 -4.50
C GLY A 64 24.22 -19.42 -4.25
N ALA A 65 23.05 -19.79 -3.72
CA ALA A 65 21.98 -18.85 -3.39
C ALA A 65 22.40 -17.88 -2.27
N THR A 66 23.10 -18.37 -1.24
CA THR A 66 23.62 -17.52 -0.15
C THR A 66 24.70 -16.56 -0.66
N GLY A 67 25.57 -17.03 -1.55
CA GLY A 67 26.59 -16.21 -2.20
C GLY A 67 25.98 -15.10 -3.06
N LEU A 68 24.95 -15.43 -3.86
CA LEU A 68 24.22 -14.47 -4.69
C LEU A 68 23.49 -13.43 -3.83
N GLY A 69 22.76 -13.87 -2.79
CA GLY A 69 22.06 -12.95 -1.88
C GLY A 69 23.01 -12.03 -1.11
N LEU A 70 24.16 -12.54 -0.64
CA LEU A 70 25.19 -11.71 -0.02
C LEU A 70 25.82 -10.72 -1.00
N TYR A 71 26.02 -11.14 -2.26
CA TYR A 71 26.54 -10.27 -3.31
C TYR A 71 25.55 -9.14 -3.65
N GLU A 72 24.27 -9.45 -3.86
CA GLU A 72 23.22 -8.46 -4.10
C GLU A 72 23.07 -7.49 -2.92
N PHE A 73 23.04 -8.02 -1.68
CA PHE A 73 23.01 -7.20 -0.49
C PHE A 73 24.23 -6.27 -0.41
N TYR A 74 25.44 -6.80 -0.62
CA TYR A 74 26.65 -6.00 -0.58
C TYR A 74 26.68 -4.91 -1.66
N THR A 75 26.33 -5.27 -2.90
CA THR A 75 26.36 -4.35 -4.06
C THR A 75 25.31 -3.25 -3.95
N SER A 76 24.12 -3.53 -3.40
CA SER A 76 23.07 -2.52 -3.18
C SER A 76 23.55 -1.33 -2.33
N PHE A 77 24.45 -1.59 -1.37
CA PHE A 77 25.02 -0.54 -0.53
C PHE A 77 26.26 0.12 -1.13
N THR A 78 26.97 -0.53 -2.05
CA THR A 78 28.07 0.13 -2.80
C THR A 78 27.57 1.25 -3.71
N LEU A 79 26.27 1.29 -4.00
CA LEU A 79 25.60 2.38 -4.72
C LEU A 79 25.52 3.70 -3.91
N TRP A 80 25.74 3.65 -2.61
CA TRP A 80 25.70 4.82 -1.73
C TRP A 80 27.11 5.37 -1.46
N PRO A 81 27.27 6.70 -1.27
CA PRO A 81 28.54 7.29 -0.84
C PRO A 81 29.01 6.68 0.48
N GLU A 82 30.33 6.58 0.65
CA GLU A 82 30.92 5.96 1.85
C GLU A 82 30.50 6.65 3.15
N GLN A 83 30.34 7.96 3.09
CA GLN A 83 29.93 8.82 4.20
C GLN A 83 28.51 8.50 4.71
N VAL A 84 27.61 8.06 3.81
CA VAL A 84 26.19 7.79 4.14
C VAL A 84 25.95 6.32 4.45
N ARG A 85 26.72 5.43 3.82
CA ARG A 85 26.48 3.97 3.81
C ARG A 85 26.47 3.34 5.21
N GLY A 86 27.36 3.77 6.10
CA GLY A 86 27.50 3.22 7.45
C GLY A 86 26.23 3.43 8.29
N ASP A 87 25.78 4.68 8.35
CA ASP A 87 24.59 5.06 9.10
C ASP A 87 23.31 4.49 8.46
N LEU A 88 23.20 4.50 7.14
CA LEU A 88 22.05 3.90 6.44
C LEU A 88 21.90 2.40 6.77
N ARG A 89 22.99 1.63 6.71
CA ARG A 89 22.99 0.19 7.05
C ARG A 89 22.59 -0.04 8.50
N ALA A 90 23.13 0.76 9.43
CA ALA A 90 22.81 0.65 10.85
C ALA A 90 21.34 0.98 11.13
N GLY A 91 20.80 2.01 10.47
CA GLY A 91 19.39 2.39 10.56
C GLY A 91 18.45 1.30 10.06
N ILE A 92 18.65 0.81 8.84
CA ILE A 92 17.84 -0.29 8.27
C ILE A 92 17.90 -1.53 9.16
N LYS A 93 19.08 -1.87 9.69
CA LYS A 93 19.24 -3.00 10.61
C LYS A 93 18.43 -2.81 11.89
N ALA A 94 18.49 -1.62 12.51
CA ALA A 94 17.72 -1.31 13.72
C ALA A 94 16.20 -1.35 13.47
N ARG A 95 15.74 -0.81 12.33
CA ARG A 95 14.34 -0.89 11.89
C ARG A 95 13.88 -2.35 11.81
N ASN A 96 14.64 -3.20 11.13
CA ASN A 96 14.30 -4.62 10.95
C ASN A 96 14.32 -5.41 12.28
N GLN A 97 15.00 -4.89 13.29
CA GLN A 97 14.99 -5.43 14.66
C GLN A 97 13.83 -4.89 15.51
N GLY A 98 13.04 -3.96 14.99
CA GLY A 98 11.94 -3.30 15.70
C GLY A 98 12.38 -2.14 16.61
N ASP A 99 13.66 -1.75 16.58
CA ASP A 99 14.17 -0.61 17.34
C ASP A 99 14.05 0.68 16.50
N LEU A 100 12.83 1.21 16.46
CA LEU A 100 12.49 2.38 15.63
C LEU A 100 13.22 3.64 16.09
N SER A 101 13.40 3.84 17.41
CA SER A 101 14.11 5.01 17.94
C SER A 101 15.59 5.01 17.60
N LEU A 102 16.25 3.84 17.66
CA LEU A 102 17.63 3.72 17.21
C LEU A 102 17.74 3.90 15.69
N SER A 103 16.79 3.33 14.95
CA SER A 103 16.68 3.49 13.50
C SER A 103 16.58 4.95 13.09
N GLU A 104 15.66 5.70 13.69
CA GLU A 104 15.47 7.15 13.46
C GLU A 104 16.80 7.88 13.59
N ARG A 105 17.53 7.71 14.69
CA ARG A 105 18.82 8.39 14.91
C ARG A 105 19.82 8.13 13.79
N TYR A 106 19.99 6.88 13.38
CA TYR A 106 20.91 6.53 12.31
C TYR A 106 20.47 7.10 10.95
N ILE A 107 19.18 7.00 10.62
CA ILE A 107 18.65 7.50 9.34
C ILE A 107 18.70 9.03 9.29
N THR A 108 18.41 9.73 10.39
CA THR A 108 18.55 11.19 10.48
C THR A 108 19.98 11.63 10.17
N ARG A 109 21.00 10.98 10.76
CA ARG A 109 22.40 11.30 10.46
C ARG A 109 22.77 10.99 9.02
N ALA A 110 22.29 9.87 8.47
CA ALA A 110 22.48 9.53 7.06
C ALA A 110 21.87 10.59 6.14
N PHE A 111 20.65 11.07 6.44
CA PHE A 111 19.95 12.11 5.70
C PHE A 111 20.66 13.46 5.78
N GLN A 112 21.05 13.90 6.98
CA GLN A 112 21.82 15.14 7.18
C GLN A 112 23.18 15.10 6.46
N THR A 113 23.87 13.96 6.54
CA THR A 113 25.13 13.75 5.80
C THR A 113 24.89 13.83 4.31
N ALA A 114 23.80 13.24 3.81
CA ALA A 114 23.47 13.29 2.40
C ALA A 114 23.17 14.72 1.90
N LEU A 115 22.48 15.53 2.71
CA LEU A 115 22.21 16.94 2.40
C LEU A 115 23.49 17.78 2.30
N SER A 116 24.55 17.41 3.03
CA SER A 116 25.84 18.12 3.01
C SER A 116 26.71 17.80 1.79
N LEU A 117 26.33 16.81 0.98
CA LEU A 117 27.13 16.33 -0.16
C LEU A 117 26.57 16.85 -1.50
N PRO A 118 27.42 17.12 -2.51
CA PRO A 118 26.96 17.45 -3.85
C PRO A 118 26.12 16.32 -4.46
N TYR A 119 25.05 16.66 -5.18
CA TYR A 119 24.13 15.68 -5.77
C TYR A 119 24.84 14.66 -6.69
N GLN A 120 25.92 15.06 -7.36
CA GLN A 120 26.70 14.19 -8.26
C GLN A 120 27.26 12.97 -7.54
N THR A 121 27.53 13.07 -6.23
CA THR A 121 27.99 11.96 -5.40
C THR A 121 26.96 10.82 -5.34
N PHE A 122 25.69 11.12 -5.61
CA PHE A 122 24.58 10.16 -5.59
C PHE A 122 24.17 9.66 -6.97
N ALA A 123 24.94 9.93 -8.03
CA ALA A 123 24.69 9.42 -9.38
C ALA A 123 24.43 7.89 -9.41
N PRO A 124 23.63 7.37 -10.37
CA PRO A 124 23.01 8.07 -11.49
C PRO A 124 21.67 8.77 -11.17
N TYR A 125 20.98 8.41 -10.08
CA TYR A 125 19.69 9.00 -9.68
C TYR A 125 19.77 9.66 -8.28
N PRO A 126 20.42 10.84 -8.17
CA PRO A 126 20.61 11.55 -6.92
C PRO A 126 19.33 11.76 -6.11
N TYR A 127 18.26 12.21 -6.78
CA TYR A 127 17.03 12.56 -6.09
C TYR A 127 16.31 11.32 -5.56
N LEU A 128 16.33 10.20 -6.28
CA LEU A 128 15.76 8.94 -5.78
C LEU A 128 16.44 8.48 -4.49
N LYS A 129 17.78 8.62 -4.41
CA LYS A 129 18.52 8.26 -3.19
C LYS A 129 18.18 9.20 -2.04
N LEU A 130 18.20 10.51 -2.26
CA LEU A 130 17.93 11.49 -1.20
C LEU A 130 16.48 11.42 -0.71
N SER A 131 15.51 11.43 -1.63
CA SER A 131 14.09 11.28 -1.28
C SER A 131 13.80 9.91 -0.64
N GLY A 132 14.52 8.86 -1.03
CA GLY A 132 14.44 7.54 -0.39
C GLY A 132 14.86 7.57 1.09
N LEU A 133 15.88 8.35 1.46
CA LEU A 133 16.25 8.57 2.86
C LEU A 133 15.15 9.30 3.63
N ALA A 134 14.56 10.34 3.02
CA ALA A 134 13.44 11.05 3.63
C ALA A 134 12.20 10.16 3.82
N SER A 135 11.85 9.34 2.82
CA SER A 135 10.77 8.34 2.94
C SER A 135 11.08 7.34 4.05
N LEU A 136 12.30 6.80 4.11
CA LEU A 136 12.70 5.86 5.15
C LEU A 136 12.63 6.50 6.55
N LEU A 137 13.02 7.77 6.68
CA LEU A 137 12.91 8.51 7.92
C LEU A 137 11.45 8.70 8.33
N SER A 138 10.57 8.97 7.36
CA SER A 138 9.14 9.17 7.62
C SER A 138 8.43 7.95 8.22
N GLU A 139 8.98 6.75 8.02
CA GLU A 139 8.44 5.49 8.53
C GLU A 139 8.87 5.18 9.96
N VAL A 140 9.93 5.82 10.46
CA VAL A 140 10.52 5.52 11.79
C VAL A 140 10.48 6.70 12.75
N ALA A 141 10.31 7.92 12.23
CA ALA A 141 10.33 9.14 13.00
C ALA A 141 8.93 9.56 13.48
N SER A 142 8.90 10.53 14.41
CA SER A 142 7.66 11.21 14.81
C SER A 142 7.04 12.01 13.66
N ASP A 143 5.72 12.20 13.65
CA ASP A 143 5.01 12.90 12.57
C ASP A 143 5.61 14.25 12.18
N ARG A 144 6.06 15.03 13.17
CA ARG A 144 6.71 16.32 12.92
C ARG A 144 8.01 16.17 12.13
N HIS A 145 8.87 15.26 12.56
CA HIS A 145 10.17 15.02 11.94
C HIS A 145 10.04 14.32 10.59
N SER A 146 9.09 13.39 10.48
CA SER A 146 8.69 12.77 9.21
C SER A 146 8.27 13.80 8.18
N ARG A 147 7.40 14.74 8.58
CA ARG A 147 6.93 15.82 7.70
C ARG A 147 8.09 16.73 7.27
N GLU A 148 8.94 17.14 8.21
CA GLU A 148 10.09 17.99 7.93
C GLU A 148 11.03 17.34 6.90
N ALA A 149 11.37 16.06 7.07
CA ALA A 149 12.23 15.34 6.14
C ALA A 149 11.62 15.23 4.73
N LEU A 150 10.33 14.89 4.65
CA LEU A 150 9.61 14.81 3.38
C LEU A 150 9.50 16.18 2.70
N GLN A 151 9.29 17.24 3.46
CA GLN A 151 9.22 18.60 2.95
C GLN A 151 10.58 19.09 2.43
N ILE A 152 11.68 18.79 3.12
CA ILE A 152 13.04 19.07 2.60
C ILE A 152 13.28 18.33 1.28
N ALA A 153 12.93 17.04 1.20
CA ALA A 153 13.07 16.27 -0.04
C ALA A 153 12.15 16.79 -1.15
N TRP A 154 10.95 17.28 -0.81
CA TRP A 154 10.06 17.93 -1.75
C TRP A 154 10.69 19.21 -2.34
N GLU A 155 11.19 20.08 -1.48
CA GLU A 155 11.81 21.36 -1.85
C GLU A 155 13.07 21.15 -2.71
N LEU A 156 13.91 20.16 -2.40
CA LEU A 156 15.07 19.82 -3.23
C LEU A 156 14.70 19.30 -4.62
N GLY A 157 13.50 18.73 -4.76
CA GLY A 157 12.98 18.27 -6.03
C GLY A 157 12.33 19.38 -6.86
N ALA A 158 12.14 20.56 -6.28
CA ALA A 158 11.69 21.75 -7.00
C ALA A 158 12.84 22.28 -7.85
N GLY A 159 12.86 21.87 -9.12
CA GLY A 159 13.82 22.37 -10.10
C GLY A 159 13.67 23.88 -10.34
N PRO A 160 14.61 24.51 -11.04
CA PRO A 160 14.65 25.96 -11.24
C PRO A 160 13.44 26.56 -11.98
N SER A 161 12.62 25.74 -12.65
CA SER A 161 11.42 26.16 -13.38
C SER A 161 10.10 25.92 -12.65
N GLU A 162 10.09 25.28 -11.47
CA GLU A 162 8.87 24.92 -10.77
C GLU A 162 8.63 25.83 -9.55
N GLN A 163 8.06 27.01 -9.83
CA GLN A 163 7.67 28.02 -8.82
C GLN A 163 6.29 27.76 -8.17
N HIS A 164 5.63 26.65 -8.50
CA HIS A 164 4.30 26.33 -7.94
C HIS A 164 4.45 25.42 -6.73
N SER A 165 4.75 26.04 -5.59
CA SER A 165 4.49 25.39 -4.30
C SER A 165 2.97 25.24 -4.13
N PRO A 166 2.45 24.06 -3.76
CA PRO A 166 1.04 23.89 -3.45
C PRO A 166 0.61 24.72 -2.22
N LEU A 167 1.56 25.15 -1.37
CA LEU A 167 1.30 25.96 -0.18
C LEU A 167 1.56 27.46 -0.44
N PRO A 168 0.53 28.33 -0.39
CA PRO A 168 0.67 29.78 -0.57
C PRO A 168 1.21 30.53 0.66
N ASP A 169 1.20 29.92 1.85
CA ASP A 169 1.52 30.59 3.13
C ASP A 169 2.83 30.13 3.78
N ALA A 170 3.49 29.11 3.23
CA ALA A 170 4.90 28.90 3.53
C ALA A 170 5.65 30.01 2.79
N GLU A 171 6.31 30.92 3.52
CA GLU A 171 7.21 31.91 2.95
C GLU A 171 7.96 31.28 1.77
N LYS A 172 7.95 31.93 0.61
CA LYS A 172 8.63 31.49 -0.63
C LYS A 172 10.15 31.32 -0.47
N THR A 173 10.65 31.41 0.74
CA THR A 173 12.01 31.15 1.16
C THR A 173 12.17 29.64 1.24
N PRO A 174 13.01 29.02 0.39
CA PRO A 174 13.41 27.63 0.59
C PRO A 174 13.93 27.47 2.03
N SER A 175 13.73 26.31 2.64
CA SER A 175 14.36 26.05 3.94
C SER A 175 15.85 26.36 3.86
N ALA A 176 16.44 26.96 4.89
CA ALA A 176 17.88 27.26 4.94
C ALA A 176 18.76 26.02 4.67
N VAL A 177 18.21 24.82 4.94
CA VAL A 177 18.80 23.53 4.62
C VAL A 177 18.93 23.30 3.10
N VAL A 178 17.94 23.73 2.32
CA VAL A 178 17.89 23.62 0.86
C VAL A 178 18.82 24.63 0.21
N GLU A 179 18.86 25.87 0.70
CA GLU A 179 19.79 26.89 0.22
C GLU A 179 21.26 26.48 0.41
N GLY A 180 21.55 25.75 1.51
CA GLY A 180 22.88 25.22 1.79
C GLY A 180 23.24 23.95 1.01
N ALA A 181 22.32 23.32 0.29
CA ALA A 181 22.53 22.04 -0.38
C ALA A 181 23.30 22.24 -1.72
N PRO A 182 24.55 21.74 -1.85
CA PRO A 182 25.41 22.11 -2.98
C PRO A 182 24.90 21.59 -4.33
N GLY A 183 24.61 22.51 -5.25
CA GLY A 183 24.31 22.21 -6.66
C GLY A 183 22.88 21.74 -6.96
N TRP A 184 22.04 21.52 -5.93
CA TRP A 184 20.67 21.02 -6.11
C TRP A 184 19.75 22.00 -6.84
N SER A 185 19.99 23.30 -6.73
CA SER A 185 19.25 24.35 -7.45
C SER A 185 19.34 24.25 -8.98
N TYR A 186 20.36 23.56 -9.50
CA TYR A 186 20.56 23.35 -10.94
C TYR A 186 20.20 21.92 -11.39
N TYR A 187 19.82 21.04 -10.44
CA TYR A 187 19.51 19.65 -10.75
C TYR A 187 18.13 19.56 -11.42
N ILE A 188 18.07 18.80 -12.52
CA ILE A 188 16.83 18.58 -13.28
C ILE A 188 16.42 17.12 -13.09
N LEU A 189 15.22 16.92 -12.53
CA LEU A 189 14.69 15.58 -12.27
C LEU A 189 14.38 14.85 -13.58
N CYS A 190 14.77 13.57 -13.66
CA CYS A 190 14.24 12.67 -14.69
C CYS A 190 12.76 12.32 -14.43
N LYS A 191 12.10 11.62 -15.36
CA LYS A 191 10.67 11.30 -15.24
C LYS A 191 10.37 10.41 -14.01
N GLU A 192 11.26 9.45 -13.74
CA GLU A 192 11.19 8.56 -12.59
C GLU A 192 11.36 9.33 -11.27
N GLU A 193 12.23 10.33 -11.24
CA GLU A 193 12.44 11.21 -10.09
C GLU A 193 11.27 12.17 -9.88
N ARG A 194 10.64 12.64 -10.95
CA ARG A 194 9.38 13.40 -10.87
C ARG A 194 8.24 12.55 -10.32
N LEU A 195 8.16 11.28 -10.70
CA LEU A 195 7.18 10.34 -10.13
C LEU A 195 7.42 10.11 -8.63
N ARG A 196 8.68 10.01 -8.22
CA ARG A 196 9.03 9.98 -6.79
C ARG A 196 8.55 11.22 -6.06
N ARG A 197 8.60 12.39 -6.70
CA ARG A 197 8.10 13.64 -6.14
C ARG A 197 6.56 13.66 -6.03
N VAL A 198 5.82 13.06 -6.97
CA VAL A 198 4.37 12.79 -6.84
C VAL A 198 4.08 11.96 -5.58
N ALA A 199 4.85 10.89 -5.36
CA ALA A 199 4.68 10.06 -4.15
C ALA A 199 4.96 10.85 -2.85
N LEU A 200 5.92 11.78 -2.85
CA LEU A 200 6.16 12.66 -1.70
C LEU A 200 5.00 13.62 -1.47
N ALA A 201 4.47 14.29 -2.51
CA ALA A 201 3.29 15.15 -2.40
C ALA A 201 2.09 14.38 -1.86
N TYR A 202 1.82 13.20 -2.42
CA TYR A 202 0.77 12.31 -1.93
C TYR A 202 0.95 11.99 -0.44
N LYS A 203 2.16 11.65 0.00
CA LYS A 203 2.44 11.35 1.41
C LYS A 203 2.28 12.58 2.31
N LEU A 204 2.73 13.76 1.87
CA LEU A 204 2.54 15.02 2.59
C LEU A 204 1.04 15.36 2.72
N GLY A 205 0.25 15.10 1.69
CA GLY A 205 -1.22 15.20 1.73
C GLY A 205 -1.83 14.28 2.77
N GLN A 206 -1.44 13.01 2.81
CA GLN A 206 -1.92 12.07 3.85
C GLN A 206 -1.62 12.57 5.27
N MET A 207 -0.42 13.13 5.50
CA MET A 207 -0.03 13.68 6.80
C MET A 207 -0.81 14.95 7.17
N ALA A 208 -1.36 15.66 6.19
CA ALA A 208 -2.22 16.82 6.41
C ALA A 208 -3.69 16.42 6.69
N SER A 209 -4.14 15.23 6.28
CA SER A 209 -5.56 14.81 6.29
C SER A 209 -6.28 14.90 7.64
N GLU A 210 -5.54 14.74 8.74
CA GLU A 210 -6.07 14.81 10.10
C GLU A 210 -6.12 16.24 10.67
N ARG A 211 -5.40 17.18 10.04
CA ARG A 211 -5.13 18.50 10.61
C ARG A 211 -5.71 19.64 9.79
N ASP A 212 -5.55 19.55 8.47
CA ASP A 212 -5.90 20.61 7.53
C ASP A 212 -6.27 20.00 6.17
N LEU A 213 -7.58 19.98 5.89
CA LEU A 213 -8.11 19.45 4.64
C LEU A 213 -7.81 20.35 3.43
N ASP A 214 -7.52 21.63 3.65
CA ASP A 214 -7.18 22.56 2.57
C ASP A 214 -5.70 22.40 2.18
N GLU A 215 -4.83 22.14 3.16
CA GLU A 215 -3.48 21.67 2.91
C GLU A 215 -3.47 20.32 2.18
N GLU A 216 -4.24 19.33 2.65
CA GLU A 216 -4.37 18.03 1.97
C GLU A 216 -4.80 18.20 0.51
N GLU A 217 -5.79 19.07 0.25
CA GLU A 217 -6.28 19.37 -1.10
C GLU A 217 -5.17 19.87 -2.00
N LYS A 218 -4.38 20.83 -1.53
CA LYS A 218 -3.27 21.43 -2.30
C LYS A 218 -2.23 20.39 -2.71
N TRP A 219 -1.84 19.50 -1.79
CA TRP A 219 -0.89 18.43 -2.07
C TRP A 219 -1.42 17.43 -3.09
N LEU A 220 -2.67 17.01 -2.93
CA LEU A 220 -3.29 16.01 -3.81
C LEU A 220 -3.61 16.57 -5.20
N ILE A 221 -4.02 17.83 -5.32
CA ILE A 221 -4.17 18.51 -6.62
C ILE A 221 -2.84 18.47 -7.37
N TRP A 222 -1.75 18.91 -6.73
CA TRP A 222 -0.45 18.90 -7.39
C TRP A 222 -0.03 17.49 -7.81
N ALA A 223 -0.23 16.48 -6.95
CA ALA A 223 0.11 15.10 -7.26
C ALA A 223 -0.66 14.58 -8.49
N VAL A 224 -1.96 14.89 -8.59
CA VAL A 224 -2.81 14.53 -9.73
C VAL A 224 -2.39 15.27 -11.00
N GLU A 225 -2.20 16.59 -10.94
CA GLU A 225 -1.77 17.39 -12.09
C GLU A 225 -0.42 16.91 -12.63
N GLU A 226 0.53 16.64 -11.74
CA GLU A 226 1.86 16.22 -12.12
C GLU A 226 1.87 14.82 -12.73
N VAL A 227 1.12 13.88 -12.15
CA VAL A 227 1.07 12.52 -12.70
C VAL A 227 0.39 12.50 -14.09
N LEU A 228 -0.64 13.34 -14.31
CA LEU A 228 -1.26 13.53 -15.62
C LEU A 228 -0.33 14.22 -16.62
N ARG A 229 0.50 15.17 -16.17
CA ARG A 229 1.54 15.79 -17.02
C ARG A 229 2.59 14.78 -17.43
N LEU A 230 3.03 13.94 -16.50
CA LEU A 230 4.00 12.87 -16.72
C LEU A 230 3.48 11.80 -17.69
N SER A 231 2.18 11.52 -17.64
CA SER A 231 1.50 10.59 -18.51
C SER A 231 1.23 11.13 -19.93
N GLY A 232 1.56 12.40 -20.19
CA GLY A 232 1.34 13.06 -21.49
C GLY A 232 -0.05 13.66 -21.67
N LEU A 233 -0.91 13.65 -20.65
CA LEU A 233 -2.27 14.17 -20.69
C LEU A 233 -2.40 15.60 -20.14
N GLY A 234 -1.40 16.08 -19.42
CA GLY A 234 -1.41 17.43 -18.80
C GLY A 234 -1.07 18.61 -19.71
N MET A 235 -0.95 18.42 -21.04
CA MET A 235 -0.61 19.48 -22.00
C MET A 235 -1.36 19.27 -23.33
N THR A 236 -2.61 19.73 -23.44
CA THR A 236 -3.12 20.14 -24.76
C THR A 236 -2.50 21.49 -25.08
N ASN A 237 -1.45 21.49 -25.90
CA ASN A 237 -0.97 22.73 -26.49
C ASN A 237 -2.11 23.39 -27.27
N ALA A 238 -2.46 24.61 -26.88
CA ALA A 238 -3.37 25.50 -27.56
C ALA A 238 -2.77 26.03 -28.88
N ASN A 239 -2.29 25.14 -29.75
CA ASN A 239 -1.93 25.43 -31.13
C ASN A 239 -1.67 24.12 -31.88
N SER A 240 -2.70 23.57 -32.52
CA SER A 240 -2.61 22.68 -33.68
C SER A 240 -4.01 22.54 -34.26
N ASP A 241 -4.34 23.42 -35.20
CA ASP A 241 -5.39 23.18 -36.19
C ASP A 241 -5.12 21.83 -36.87
N THR A 242 -5.94 20.82 -36.58
CA THR A 242 -6.35 19.79 -37.55
C THR A 242 -7.52 18.98 -36.99
N ASN A 243 -8.72 19.40 -37.38
CA ASN A 243 -9.83 18.56 -37.85
C ASN A 243 -9.77 17.05 -37.46
N ILE A 244 -10.22 16.70 -36.25
CA ILE A 244 -10.70 15.34 -35.95
C ILE A 244 -12.15 15.45 -35.51
N LYS A 245 -13.00 14.81 -36.29
CA LYS A 245 -14.45 14.77 -36.14
C LYS A 245 -14.83 14.36 -34.73
N ALA A 246 -15.63 15.21 -34.08
CA ALA A 246 -16.40 14.84 -32.92
C ALA A 246 -17.26 13.63 -33.29
N GLN A 247 -16.90 12.47 -32.74
CA GLN A 247 -17.76 11.31 -32.72
C GLN A 247 -18.25 11.16 -31.29
N ASP A 248 -19.53 11.49 -31.12
CA ASP A 248 -20.33 11.14 -29.97
C ASP A 248 -20.07 9.67 -29.58
N ASN A 249 -19.48 9.49 -28.40
CA ASN A 249 -19.76 8.35 -27.54
C ASN A 249 -19.54 8.80 -26.10
N THR A 250 -20.66 8.96 -25.41
CA THR A 250 -20.78 9.16 -23.98
C THR A 250 -19.91 8.13 -23.21
N GLY A 251 -18.89 8.63 -22.50
CA GLY A 251 -18.27 7.93 -21.37
C GLY A 251 -16.88 7.30 -21.57
N SER A 252 -16.20 7.48 -22.72
CA SER A 252 -14.82 7.00 -22.87
C SER A 252 -13.84 8.01 -22.26
N SER A 253 -13.37 7.75 -21.04
CA SER A 253 -12.31 8.54 -20.41
C SER A 253 -11.04 8.48 -21.26
N ALA A 254 -10.48 9.64 -21.65
CA ALA A 254 -9.25 9.76 -22.45
C ALA A 254 -8.00 9.05 -21.86
N LEU A 255 -8.11 8.60 -20.61
CA LEU A 255 -7.11 7.88 -19.83
C LEU A 255 -7.18 6.34 -19.97
N GLU A 256 -8.26 5.79 -20.54
CA GLU A 256 -8.50 4.34 -20.63
C GLU A 256 -7.61 3.66 -21.69
N ASP A 257 -7.29 4.35 -22.79
CA ASP A 257 -6.44 3.85 -23.88
C ASP A 257 -4.96 4.30 -23.72
N LEU A 258 -4.54 4.65 -22.50
CA LEU A 258 -3.21 5.21 -22.26
C LEU A 258 -2.13 4.11 -22.22
N GLU A 259 -1.26 4.08 -23.23
CA GLU A 259 -0.01 3.31 -23.19
C GLU A 259 0.95 3.96 -22.19
N LEU A 260 1.01 3.40 -20.98
CA LEU A 260 1.91 3.90 -19.95
C LEU A 260 3.37 3.60 -20.31
N PRO A 261 4.28 4.57 -20.14
CA PRO A 261 5.70 4.30 -20.20
C PRO A 261 6.10 3.20 -19.21
N SER A 262 7.10 2.37 -19.55
CA SER A 262 7.52 1.24 -18.72
C SER A 262 7.99 1.59 -17.30
N TRP A 263 8.31 2.87 -17.05
CA TRP A 263 8.71 3.38 -15.74
C TRP A 263 7.53 3.83 -14.86
N MET A 264 6.30 3.81 -15.37
CA MET A 264 5.08 4.24 -14.69
C MET A 264 4.06 3.10 -14.64
N SER A 265 3.54 2.81 -13.46
CA SER A 265 2.46 1.84 -13.28
C SER A 265 1.08 2.50 -13.22
N LYS A 266 0.04 1.70 -13.43
CA LYS A 266 -1.36 2.14 -13.25
C LYS A 266 -1.64 2.58 -11.82
N ALA A 267 -1.02 1.93 -10.84
CA ALA A 267 -1.12 2.29 -9.43
C ALA A 267 -0.56 3.70 -9.16
N ASP A 268 0.50 4.10 -9.86
CA ASP A 268 1.09 5.43 -9.70
C ASP A 268 0.14 6.56 -10.17
N LEU A 269 -0.71 6.28 -11.16
CA LEU A 269 -1.78 7.19 -11.61
C LEU A 269 -3.03 7.12 -10.73
N GLY A 270 -3.44 5.90 -10.37
CA GLY A 270 -4.68 5.64 -9.64
C GLY A 270 -4.64 6.18 -8.21
N ALA A 271 -3.51 6.04 -7.49
CA ALA A 271 -3.44 6.38 -6.08
C ALA A 271 -3.68 7.88 -5.78
N PRO A 272 -3.07 8.84 -6.51
CA PRO A 272 -3.39 10.27 -6.33
C PRO A 272 -4.85 10.61 -6.67
N LEU A 273 -5.41 10.01 -7.74
CA LEU A 273 -6.80 10.22 -8.14
C LEU A 273 -7.78 9.71 -7.08
N GLU A 274 -7.53 8.52 -6.55
CA GLU A 274 -8.30 7.92 -5.46
C GLU A 274 -8.29 8.81 -4.22
N ALA A 275 -7.12 9.26 -3.78
CA ALA A 275 -7.02 10.09 -2.58
C ALA A 275 -7.70 11.45 -2.75
N LEU A 276 -7.54 12.11 -3.90
CA LEU A 276 -8.23 13.37 -4.17
C LEU A 276 -9.75 13.15 -4.22
N GLY A 277 -10.20 12.03 -4.81
CA GLY A 277 -11.60 11.62 -4.80
C GLY A 277 -12.14 11.41 -3.38
N ALA A 278 -11.38 10.72 -2.52
CA ALA A 278 -11.72 10.51 -1.12
C ALA A 278 -11.78 11.82 -0.32
N LEU A 279 -10.86 12.75 -0.58
CA LEU A 279 -10.91 14.08 0.02
C LEU A 279 -12.18 14.84 -0.39
N TYR A 280 -12.50 14.87 -1.68
CA TYR A 280 -13.71 15.55 -2.15
C TYR A 280 -14.98 14.88 -1.66
N ALA A 281 -14.98 13.56 -1.51
CA ALA A 281 -16.06 12.86 -0.83
C ALA A 281 -16.17 13.40 0.61
N LYS A 282 -15.09 13.39 1.41
CA LYS A 282 -15.05 13.92 2.79
C LYS A 282 -15.55 15.37 2.89
N LYS A 283 -15.21 16.23 1.93
CA LYS A 283 -15.70 17.63 1.84
C LYS A 283 -17.15 17.77 1.36
N GLY A 284 -17.84 16.67 1.05
CA GLY A 284 -19.21 16.67 0.52
C GLY A 284 -19.31 17.11 -0.94
N ARG A 285 -18.19 17.23 -1.65
CA ARG A 285 -18.12 17.66 -3.06
C ARG A 285 -18.29 16.47 -4.00
N ILE A 286 -19.49 15.89 -4.01
CA ILE A 286 -19.82 14.66 -4.74
C ILE A 286 -19.48 14.77 -6.23
N GLU A 287 -19.79 15.91 -6.84
CA GLU A 287 -19.58 16.17 -8.27
C GLU A 287 -18.10 16.15 -8.69
N TYR A 288 -17.16 16.39 -7.76
CA TYR A 288 -15.73 16.26 -8.02
C TYR A 288 -15.19 14.88 -7.66
N ALA A 289 -15.71 14.25 -6.61
CA ALA A 289 -15.27 12.93 -6.17
C ALA A 289 -15.62 11.82 -7.18
N MET A 290 -16.85 11.85 -7.71
CA MET A 290 -17.37 10.84 -8.62
C MET A 290 -16.51 10.65 -9.89
N PRO A 291 -16.20 11.70 -10.67
CA PRO A 291 -15.36 11.53 -11.86
C PRO A 291 -13.95 11.04 -11.53
N LEU A 292 -13.37 11.43 -10.39
CA LEU A 292 -12.04 10.93 -9.96
C LEU A 292 -12.06 9.43 -9.66
N TYR A 293 -13.10 8.94 -8.97
CA TYR A 293 -13.27 7.49 -8.75
C TYR A 293 -13.51 6.72 -10.03
N LEU A 294 -14.39 7.20 -10.91
CA LEU A 294 -14.64 6.57 -12.21
C LEU A 294 -13.35 6.50 -13.03
N GLN A 295 -12.54 7.56 -12.97
CA GLN A 295 -11.27 7.62 -13.66
C GLN A 295 -10.23 6.65 -13.10
N ALA A 296 -10.13 6.53 -11.79
CA ALA A 296 -9.24 5.55 -11.16
C ALA A 296 -9.71 4.10 -11.44
N ILE A 297 -11.02 3.85 -11.44
CA ILE A 297 -11.59 2.54 -11.79
C ILE A 297 -11.26 2.14 -13.23
N SER A 298 -11.41 3.05 -14.20
CA SER A 298 -11.12 2.73 -15.61
C SER A 298 -9.64 2.47 -15.87
N LEU A 299 -8.74 3.14 -15.14
CA LEU A 299 -7.30 2.87 -15.18
C LEU A 299 -6.94 1.49 -14.62
N LEU A 300 -7.54 1.12 -13.48
CA LEU A 300 -7.25 -0.14 -12.80
C LEU A 300 -7.94 -1.34 -13.45
N LEU A 301 -9.11 -1.15 -14.04
CA LEU A 301 -9.93 -2.21 -14.64
C LEU A 301 -10.42 -1.84 -16.05
N PRO A 302 -9.51 -1.71 -17.03
CA PRO A 302 -9.88 -1.39 -18.40
C PRO A 302 -10.67 -2.55 -19.03
N PRO A 303 -11.77 -2.27 -19.77
CA PRO A 303 -12.68 -3.29 -20.29
C PRO A 303 -12.06 -4.17 -21.38
N LYS A 304 -11.03 -3.67 -22.09
CA LYS A 304 -10.38 -4.37 -23.20
C LYS A 304 -9.21 -5.26 -22.76
N GLU A 305 -8.85 -5.25 -21.48
CA GLU A 305 -7.67 -5.95 -20.98
C GLU A 305 -8.03 -7.21 -20.20
N ASN A 306 -7.58 -8.37 -20.69
CA ASN A 306 -7.89 -9.66 -20.05
C ASN A 306 -6.92 -10.01 -18.91
N ASN A 307 -5.73 -9.40 -18.89
CA ASN A 307 -4.63 -9.73 -17.99
C ASN A 307 -4.40 -8.68 -16.89
N VAL A 308 -5.48 -8.11 -16.35
CA VAL A 308 -5.40 -7.22 -15.19
C VAL A 308 -4.97 -8.01 -13.94
N SER A 309 -4.00 -7.47 -13.19
CA SER A 309 -3.49 -8.07 -11.95
C SER A 309 -4.60 -8.27 -10.92
N ILE A 310 -4.42 -9.21 -9.99
CA ILE A 310 -5.41 -9.42 -8.90
C ILE A 310 -5.50 -8.16 -8.03
N GLU A 311 -4.37 -7.55 -7.71
CA GLU A 311 -4.31 -6.33 -6.91
C GLU A 311 -5.14 -5.20 -7.53
N ASP A 312 -4.95 -4.92 -8.83
CA ASP A 312 -5.67 -3.85 -9.53
C ASP A 312 -7.19 -4.13 -9.56
N ARG A 313 -7.59 -5.39 -9.79
CA ARG A 313 -9.01 -5.79 -9.70
C ARG A 313 -9.58 -5.51 -8.32
N CYS A 314 -8.85 -5.86 -7.26
CA CYS A 314 -9.28 -5.67 -5.88
C CYS A 314 -9.37 -4.17 -5.52
N ARG A 315 -8.38 -3.36 -5.93
CA ARG A 315 -8.40 -1.90 -5.76
C ARG A 315 -9.56 -1.25 -6.52
N ALA A 316 -9.81 -1.66 -7.76
CA ALA A 316 -10.97 -1.18 -8.53
C ALA A 316 -12.29 -1.54 -7.82
N ALA A 317 -12.43 -2.75 -7.27
CA ALA A 317 -13.60 -3.14 -6.50
C ALA A 317 -13.79 -2.29 -5.24
N GLN A 318 -12.70 -1.94 -4.54
CA GLN A 318 -12.73 -1.02 -3.41
C GLN A 318 -13.27 0.36 -3.82
N LEU A 319 -12.78 0.92 -4.93
CA LEU A 319 -13.26 2.19 -5.47
C LEU A 319 -14.74 2.14 -5.88
N MET A 320 -15.19 1.04 -6.47
CA MET A 320 -16.62 0.83 -6.79
C MET A 320 -17.49 0.84 -5.54
N ASN A 321 -17.00 0.26 -4.43
CA ASN A 321 -17.69 0.31 -3.15
C ASN A 321 -17.73 1.74 -2.57
N ASN A 322 -16.62 2.47 -2.65
CA ASN A 322 -16.58 3.88 -2.23
C ASN A 322 -17.52 4.74 -3.08
N LEU A 323 -17.64 4.45 -4.38
CA LEU A 323 -18.60 5.10 -5.28
C LEU A 323 -20.05 4.77 -4.90
N SER A 324 -20.36 3.53 -4.51
CA SER A 324 -21.67 3.16 -3.96
C SER A 324 -22.01 3.99 -2.72
N GLU A 325 -21.07 4.12 -1.77
CA GLU A 325 -21.26 4.96 -0.59
C GLU A 325 -21.44 6.44 -0.96
N LEU A 326 -20.61 6.97 -1.87
CA LEU A 326 -20.68 8.34 -2.35
C LEU A 326 -22.04 8.66 -2.97
N ILE A 327 -22.60 7.74 -3.77
CA ILE A 327 -23.93 7.88 -4.39
C ILE A 327 -25.01 8.01 -3.31
N MET A 328 -24.90 7.24 -2.22
CA MET A 328 -25.85 7.25 -1.10
C MET A 328 -25.78 8.49 -0.21
N ARG A 329 -24.82 9.40 -0.45
CA ARG A 329 -24.82 10.73 0.19
C ARG A 329 -25.88 11.66 -0.39
N ARG A 330 -26.44 11.34 -1.56
CA ARG A 330 -27.63 11.98 -2.11
C ARG A 330 -28.89 11.46 -1.39
N PRO A 331 -30.00 12.21 -1.37
CA PRO A 331 -31.25 11.73 -0.80
C PRO A 331 -31.63 10.34 -1.34
N PRO A 332 -31.94 9.36 -0.47
CA PRO A 332 -32.10 7.96 -0.87
C PRO A 332 -33.43 7.72 -1.59
N THR A 333 -33.47 8.00 -2.90
CA THR A 333 -34.57 7.59 -3.78
C THR A 333 -34.43 6.12 -4.17
N PRO A 334 -35.49 5.44 -4.67
CA PRO A 334 -35.37 4.09 -5.22
C PRO A 334 -34.31 3.98 -6.33
N GLU A 335 -34.20 5.00 -7.18
CA GLU A 335 -33.21 5.07 -8.26
C GLU A 335 -31.78 5.22 -7.73
N VAL A 336 -31.54 6.14 -6.79
CA VAL A 336 -30.23 6.34 -6.15
C VAL A 336 -29.76 5.06 -5.46
N ARG A 337 -30.67 4.39 -4.74
CA ARG A 337 -30.38 3.10 -4.09
C ARG A 337 -30.04 2.00 -5.09
N ALA A 338 -30.80 1.89 -6.17
CA ALA A 338 -30.52 0.92 -7.22
C ALA A 338 -29.16 1.16 -7.88
N GLN A 339 -28.80 2.43 -8.12
CA GLN A 339 -27.50 2.81 -8.67
C GLN A 339 -26.34 2.46 -7.72
N ALA A 340 -26.46 2.80 -6.43
CA ALA A 340 -25.47 2.44 -5.42
C ALA A 340 -25.31 0.92 -5.32
N GLU A 341 -26.43 0.19 -5.24
CA GLU A 341 -26.40 -1.27 -5.14
C GLU A 341 -25.77 -1.93 -6.37
N ALA A 342 -25.99 -1.39 -7.57
CA ALA A 342 -25.34 -1.89 -8.79
C ALA A 342 -23.81 -1.83 -8.67
N TRP A 343 -23.25 -0.71 -8.21
CA TRP A 343 -21.81 -0.57 -7.99
C TRP A 343 -21.27 -1.51 -6.91
N ALA A 344 -21.94 -1.62 -5.77
CA ALA A 344 -21.52 -2.51 -4.70
C ALA A 344 -21.61 -4.00 -5.10
N ARG A 345 -22.62 -4.40 -5.88
CA ARG A 345 -22.72 -5.76 -6.44
C ARG A 345 -21.62 -6.02 -7.47
N GLN A 346 -21.28 -5.03 -8.29
CA GLN A 346 -20.18 -5.14 -9.24
C GLN A 346 -18.84 -5.34 -8.51
N ALA A 347 -18.59 -4.57 -7.44
CA ALA A 347 -17.44 -4.76 -6.57
C ALA A 347 -17.36 -6.18 -6.00
N LEU A 348 -18.46 -6.68 -5.43
CA LEU A 348 -18.54 -8.05 -4.90
C LEU A 348 -18.19 -9.08 -5.97
N GLY A 349 -18.79 -8.97 -7.16
CA GLY A 349 -18.54 -9.90 -8.26
C GLY A 349 -17.10 -9.88 -8.77
N ILE A 350 -16.39 -8.74 -8.69
CA ILE A 350 -14.96 -8.67 -9.00
C ILE A 350 -14.14 -9.40 -7.94
N ILE A 351 -14.42 -9.16 -6.66
CA ILE A 351 -13.73 -9.77 -5.52
C ILE A 351 -13.87 -11.30 -5.57
N GLU A 352 -15.09 -11.81 -5.75
CA GLU A 352 -15.35 -13.25 -5.81
C GLU A 352 -14.58 -13.93 -6.97
N ARG A 353 -14.57 -13.30 -8.15
CA ARG A 353 -13.81 -13.79 -9.30
C ARG A 353 -12.30 -13.74 -9.07
N ALA A 354 -11.80 -12.71 -8.40
CA ALA A 354 -10.39 -12.60 -8.04
C ALA A 354 -10.00 -13.72 -7.06
N GLN A 355 -10.81 -13.95 -6.01
CA GLN A 355 -10.59 -15.01 -5.02
C GLN A 355 -10.64 -16.42 -5.63
N ALA A 356 -11.49 -16.65 -6.64
CA ALA A 356 -11.59 -17.94 -7.32
C ALA A 356 -10.36 -18.32 -8.16
N GLN A 357 -9.49 -17.36 -8.51
CA GLN A 357 -8.27 -17.66 -9.28
C GLN A 357 -7.29 -18.50 -8.43
N PRO A 358 -6.58 -19.47 -9.02
CA PRO A 358 -5.59 -20.26 -8.28
C PRO A 358 -4.49 -19.35 -7.72
N LYS A 359 -4.05 -19.63 -6.48
CA LYS A 359 -2.89 -18.95 -5.89
C LYS A 359 -1.65 -19.31 -6.69
N SER A 360 -0.81 -18.33 -6.98
CA SER A 360 0.50 -18.58 -7.58
C SER A 360 1.29 -19.49 -6.63
N SER A 361 1.62 -20.71 -7.09
CA SER A 361 2.42 -21.66 -6.31
C SER A 361 3.89 -21.41 -6.60
N GLN A 362 4.48 -20.40 -5.95
CA GLN A 362 5.91 -20.20 -6.03
C GLN A 362 6.63 -21.21 -5.12
N TRP A 363 6.90 -22.40 -5.67
CA TRP A 363 7.53 -23.53 -4.98
C TRP A 363 9.03 -23.31 -4.71
N PHE A 364 9.71 -22.44 -5.46
CA PHE A 364 11.14 -22.18 -5.32
C PHE A 364 11.39 -20.71 -4.94
N GLY A 365 11.48 -20.41 -3.64
CA GLY A 365 11.90 -19.09 -3.18
C GLY A 365 11.98 -19.01 -1.66
N TRP A 366 13.19 -18.87 -1.12
CA TRP A 366 13.38 -18.41 0.25
C TRP A 366 12.99 -16.93 0.30
N GLY A 367 11.71 -16.67 0.56
CA GLY A 367 11.10 -15.35 0.65
C GLY A 367 9.69 -15.48 1.21
N GLN A 368 9.14 -14.41 1.79
CA GLN A 368 7.71 -14.40 2.12
C GLN A 368 6.90 -14.82 0.88
N PRO A 369 5.77 -15.55 1.04
CA PRO A 369 4.89 -15.81 -0.08
C PRO A 369 4.61 -14.48 -0.78
N ALA A 370 4.88 -14.42 -2.09
CA ALA A 370 4.63 -13.20 -2.86
C ALA A 370 3.17 -12.79 -2.61
N ASP A 371 2.97 -11.59 -2.08
CA ASP A 371 1.64 -11.02 -1.93
C ASP A 371 1.03 -10.92 -3.33
N ASP A 372 0.00 -11.72 -3.60
CA ASP A 372 -0.69 -11.74 -4.88
C ASP A 372 -1.81 -10.68 -4.93
N GLY A 373 -1.81 -9.73 -3.99
CA GLY A 373 -2.73 -8.61 -3.91
C GLY A 373 -4.12 -8.97 -3.40
N ARG A 374 -4.35 -10.25 -3.04
CA ARG A 374 -5.67 -10.71 -2.54
C ARG A 374 -6.02 -10.15 -1.19
N GLU A 375 -5.04 -9.71 -0.40
CA GLU A 375 -5.32 -9.09 0.90
C GLU A 375 -6.23 -7.86 0.73
N VAL A 376 -6.01 -7.06 -0.32
CA VAL A 376 -6.87 -5.92 -0.67
C VAL A 376 -8.32 -6.36 -0.90
N CYS A 377 -8.52 -7.46 -1.64
CA CYS A 377 -9.85 -8.04 -1.85
C CYS A 377 -10.50 -8.49 -0.54
N GLU A 378 -9.74 -9.15 0.34
CA GLU A 378 -10.26 -9.65 1.61
C GLU A 378 -10.67 -8.49 2.54
N GLN A 379 -9.91 -7.41 2.57
CA GLN A 379 -10.26 -6.20 3.32
C GLN A 379 -11.51 -5.52 2.72
N ALA A 380 -11.54 -5.34 1.40
CA ALA A 380 -12.68 -4.72 0.71
C ALA A 380 -13.97 -5.54 0.85
N LEU A 381 -13.88 -6.88 0.87
CA LEU A 381 -15.04 -7.77 0.95
C LEU A 381 -15.89 -7.51 2.19
N GLY A 382 -15.26 -7.32 3.36
CA GLY A 382 -15.99 -7.04 4.61
C GLY A 382 -16.84 -5.77 4.52
N VAL A 383 -16.27 -4.71 3.94
CA VAL A 383 -16.95 -3.41 3.76
C VAL A 383 -18.02 -3.47 2.68
N VAL A 384 -17.76 -4.14 1.55
CA VAL A 384 -18.73 -4.34 0.46
C VAL A 384 -19.97 -5.09 0.98
N LEU A 385 -19.78 -6.15 1.75
CA LEU A 385 -20.87 -6.92 2.34
C LEU A 385 -21.70 -6.06 3.32
N PHE A 386 -21.04 -5.22 4.12
CA PHE A 386 -21.73 -4.30 5.03
C PHE A 386 -22.57 -3.27 4.25
N ASN A 387 -22.00 -2.66 3.22
CA ASN A 387 -22.68 -1.64 2.41
C ASN A 387 -23.88 -2.25 1.65
N LEU A 388 -23.73 -3.44 1.08
CA LEU A 388 -24.85 -4.17 0.48
C LEU A 388 -25.93 -4.50 1.53
N GLY A 389 -25.53 -4.93 2.73
CA GLY A 389 -26.46 -5.19 3.83
C GLY A 389 -27.29 -3.95 4.19
N SER A 390 -26.63 -2.80 4.26
CA SER A 390 -27.27 -1.51 4.53
C SER A 390 -28.26 -1.10 3.44
N LEU A 391 -27.90 -1.30 2.16
CA LEU A 391 -28.79 -1.03 1.02
C LEU A 391 -30.03 -1.95 1.01
N ARG A 392 -29.87 -3.21 1.42
CA ARG A 392 -31.00 -4.16 1.62
C ARG A 392 -31.88 -3.78 2.79
N GLU A 393 -31.27 -3.37 3.91
CA GLU A 393 -32.00 -2.86 5.08
C GLU A 393 -32.87 -1.66 4.69
N MET A 394 -32.31 -0.67 3.97
CA MET A 394 -33.06 0.49 3.45
C MET A 394 -34.21 0.09 2.52
N SER A 395 -34.10 -1.05 1.84
CA SER A 395 -35.12 -1.60 0.94
C SER A 395 -36.12 -2.51 1.65
N SER A 396 -36.08 -2.58 2.99
CA SER A 396 -36.90 -3.47 3.83
C SER A 396 -36.68 -4.97 3.55
N ASP A 397 -35.62 -5.33 2.84
CA ASP A 397 -35.17 -6.72 2.68
C ASP A 397 -34.34 -7.13 3.90
N LEU A 398 -35.03 -7.30 5.03
CA LEU A 398 -34.41 -7.57 6.32
C LEU A 398 -33.71 -8.95 6.35
N ASP A 399 -34.21 -9.92 5.58
CA ASP A 399 -33.59 -11.24 5.45
C ASP A 399 -32.27 -11.18 4.66
N GLY A 400 -32.26 -10.45 3.53
CA GLY A 400 -31.05 -10.19 2.77
C GLY A 400 -30.02 -9.39 3.58
N ALA A 401 -30.47 -8.34 4.25
CA ALA A 401 -29.62 -7.50 5.10
C ALA A 401 -28.93 -8.31 6.21
N LYS A 402 -29.70 -9.13 6.94
CA LYS A 402 -29.16 -9.98 8.01
C LYS A 402 -28.04 -10.88 7.50
N LYS A 403 -28.28 -11.62 6.40
CA LYS A 403 -27.28 -12.53 5.82
C LYS A 403 -26.00 -11.80 5.41
N LEU A 404 -26.12 -10.60 4.88
CA LEU A 404 -24.97 -9.80 4.44
C LEU A 404 -24.17 -9.26 5.63
N PHE A 405 -24.83 -8.78 6.68
CA PHE A 405 -24.15 -8.33 7.90
C PHE A 405 -23.47 -9.48 8.66
N GLU A 406 -24.05 -10.69 8.68
CA GLU A 406 -23.39 -11.89 9.25
C GLU A 406 -22.07 -12.19 8.53
N LYS A 407 -22.10 -12.24 7.19
CA LYS A 407 -20.89 -12.46 6.38
C LYS A 407 -19.87 -11.34 6.53
N SER A 408 -20.33 -10.08 6.63
CA SER A 408 -19.46 -8.94 6.87
C SER A 408 -18.73 -9.06 8.21
N ALA A 409 -19.45 -9.38 9.29
CA ALA A 409 -18.85 -9.56 10.61
C ALA A 409 -17.82 -10.70 10.63
N GLU A 410 -18.13 -11.83 9.98
CA GLU A 410 -17.20 -12.96 9.83
C GLU A 410 -15.93 -12.55 9.08
N GLN A 411 -16.09 -11.87 7.94
CA GLN A 411 -14.97 -11.43 7.12
C GLN A 411 -14.09 -10.40 7.83
N CYS A 412 -14.70 -9.39 8.46
CA CYS A 412 -13.96 -8.39 9.24
C CYS A 412 -13.23 -9.03 10.43
N SER A 413 -13.83 -10.03 11.08
CA SER A 413 -13.19 -10.79 12.17
C SER A 413 -11.97 -11.57 11.67
N LYS A 414 -12.10 -12.27 10.54
CA LYS A 414 -11.00 -12.99 9.87
C LYS A 414 -9.83 -12.06 9.53
N MET A 415 -10.12 -10.84 9.09
CA MET A 415 -9.12 -9.83 8.72
C MET A 415 -8.62 -8.98 9.90
N GLY A 416 -9.16 -9.17 11.10
CA GLY A 416 -8.78 -8.38 12.28
C GLY A 416 -9.26 -6.93 12.26
N ILE A 417 -10.25 -6.59 11.42
CA ILE A 417 -10.85 -5.26 11.29
C ILE A 417 -11.92 -5.09 12.39
N ARG A 418 -11.50 -4.62 13.57
CA ARG A 418 -12.35 -4.60 14.78
C ARG A 418 -13.56 -3.69 14.62
N GLU A 419 -13.37 -2.51 14.05
CA GLU A 419 -14.41 -1.52 13.80
C GLU A 419 -15.50 -2.12 12.92
N GLY A 420 -15.12 -2.79 11.84
CA GLY A 420 -16.04 -3.48 10.94
C GLY A 420 -16.84 -4.60 11.61
N VAL A 421 -16.25 -5.32 12.58
CA VAL A 421 -16.98 -6.33 13.38
C VAL A 421 -18.03 -5.67 14.26
N VAL A 422 -17.68 -4.57 14.93
CA VAL A 422 -18.60 -3.85 15.83
C VAL A 422 -19.78 -3.31 15.03
N GLU A 423 -19.51 -2.59 13.93
CA GLU A 423 -20.53 -2.00 13.06
C GLU A 423 -21.49 -3.07 12.50
N ALA A 424 -20.95 -4.18 11.98
CA ALA A 424 -21.77 -5.27 11.45
C ALA A 424 -22.64 -5.92 12.54
N GLN A 425 -22.13 -6.09 13.75
CA GLN A 425 -22.91 -6.62 14.88
C GLN A 425 -24.03 -5.66 15.33
N GLU A 426 -23.78 -4.36 15.33
CA GLU A 426 -24.80 -3.36 15.63
C GLU A 426 -25.92 -3.35 14.58
N ALA A 427 -25.55 -3.42 13.31
CA ALA A 427 -26.50 -3.55 12.21
C ALA A 427 -27.35 -4.82 12.32
N LEU A 428 -26.74 -5.96 12.70
CA LEU A 428 -27.47 -7.20 12.96
C LEU A 428 -28.53 -7.05 14.06
N ARG A 429 -28.16 -6.47 15.20
CA ARG A 429 -29.11 -6.23 16.31
C ARG A 429 -30.27 -5.34 15.87
N ARG A 430 -29.99 -4.32 15.05
CA ARG A 430 -30.99 -3.40 14.52
C ARG A 430 -31.99 -4.12 13.61
N VAL A 431 -31.51 -4.88 12.63
CA VAL A 431 -32.35 -5.66 11.71
C VAL A 431 -33.19 -6.70 12.47
N GLU A 432 -32.60 -7.42 13.43
CA GLU A 432 -33.33 -8.40 14.24
C GLU A 432 -34.44 -7.77 15.09
N LYS A 433 -34.22 -6.56 15.61
CA LYS A 433 -35.25 -5.81 16.33
C LYS A 433 -36.38 -5.40 15.40
N MET A 434 -36.07 -4.91 14.20
CA MET A 434 -37.09 -4.52 13.20
C MET A 434 -37.96 -5.72 12.80
N LYS A 435 -37.35 -6.90 12.61
CA LYS A 435 -38.06 -8.15 12.32
C LYS A 435 -38.96 -8.66 13.44
N LYS A 436 -38.80 -8.20 14.68
CA LYS A 436 -39.64 -8.58 15.82
C LYS A 436 -40.83 -7.63 16.01
N VAL A 437 -40.76 -6.43 15.42
CA VAL A 437 -41.75 -5.37 15.59
C VAL A 437 -42.70 -5.28 14.38
N GLY A 438 -42.22 -5.65 13.19
CA GLY A 438 -43.07 -5.92 12.02
C GLY A 438 -43.52 -7.37 12.01
#